data_AF-A0A5P9XPC6-F1
#
_entry.id   AF-A0A5P9XPC6-F1
#
_cell.length_a   1.000
_cell.length_b   1.000
_cell.length_c   1.000
_cell.angle_alpha   90.00
_cell.angle_beta   90.00
_cell.angle_gamma   90.00
#
_symmetry.space_group_name_H-M   'P 1'
#
loop_
_entity.id
_entity.type
_entity.pdbx_description
1 polymer ?
#
loop_
_entity_poly.entity_id
_entity_poly.type
_entity_poly.pdbx_seq_one_letter_code
_entity_poly.pdbx_strand_id
1 'polypeptide(L)'
;MAFMDVINKSVMDRLGAQSQEFRHTQPYPWIRISDFLYPEKFDQLCKDLPDPVLFESQMGYKRAHGQASHDRLALQYRPALEKVLTPSWRDFIHELHSEAYKNFWREMLGLLIRTLNTRTSFDII
;
A
#
# COMPACT_ATOMS: atom_id res chain seq x y z
N MET A 1 -0.98 -1.92 -18.76
CA MET A 1 0.10 -2.06 -17.76
C MET A 1 -0.01 -0.83 -16.88
N ALA A 2 -0.30 -0.97 -15.58
CA ALA A 2 -0.36 0.19 -14.70
C ALA A 2 1.07 0.72 -14.52
N PHE A 3 1.30 2.00 -14.81
CA PHE A 3 2.56 2.65 -14.52
C PHE A 3 2.70 2.82 -12.99
N MET A 4 3.92 2.60 -12.50
CA MET A 4 4.31 2.75 -11.09
C MET A 4 5.21 3.97 -11.03
N ASP A 5 4.63 5.10 -10.65
CA ASP A 5 5.25 6.42 -10.68
C ASP A 5 5.58 6.93 -9.27
N VAL A 6 5.01 6.34 -8.22
CA VAL A 6 5.25 6.65 -6.81
C VAL A 6 6.07 5.55 -6.13
N ILE A 7 5.61 4.30 -6.25
CA ILE A 7 6.28 3.12 -5.70
C ILE A 7 7.48 2.75 -6.59
N ASN A 8 8.62 2.55 -5.95
CA ASN A 8 9.85 2.15 -6.62
C ASN A 8 9.77 0.68 -7.06
N LYS A 9 9.38 0.46 -8.32
CA LYS A 9 9.23 -0.87 -8.91
C LYS A 9 10.50 -1.72 -8.79
N SER A 10 11.69 -1.12 -8.91
CA SER A 10 12.95 -1.87 -8.79
C SER A 10 13.14 -2.46 -7.38
N VAL A 11 12.63 -1.78 -6.36
CA VAL A 11 12.63 -2.26 -4.97
C VAL A 11 11.61 -3.39 -4.80
N MET A 12 10.41 -3.26 -5.38
CA MET A 12 9.43 -4.36 -5.38
C MET A 12 9.98 -5.63 -6.05
N ASP A 13 10.59 -5.49 -7.23
CA ASP A 13 11.17 -6.61 -7.98
C ASP A 13 12.30 -7.29 -7.17
N ARG A 14 13.18 -6.48 -6.55
CA ARG A 14 14.25 -6.98 -5.67
C ARG A 14 13.70 -7.73 -4.46
N LEU A 15 12.69 -7.18 -3.79
CA LEU A 15 12.04 -7.82 -2.64
C LEU A 15 11.35 -9.13 -3.05
N GLY A 16 10.66 -9.16 -4.20
CA GLY A 16 10.02 -10.36 -4.74
C GLY A 16 11.01 -11.51 -4.94
N ALA A 17 12.22 -11.20 -5.43
CA ALA A 17 13.31 -12.18 -5.55
C ALA A 17 13.77 -12.75 -4.19
N GLN A 18 13.52 -12.03 -3.09
CA GLN A 18 13.81 -12.45 -1.71
C GLN A 18 12.60 -13.10 -1.01
N SER A 19 11.49 -13.33 -1.71
CA SER A 19 10.24 -13.86 -1.13
C SER A 19 10.42 -15.19 -0.38
N GLN A 20 11.34 -16.05 -0.83
CA GLN A 20 11.66 -17.31 -0.14
C GLN A 20 12.37 -17.03 1.18
N GLU A 21 13.42 -16.20 1.18
CA GLU A 21 14.18 -15.84 2.38
C GLU A 21 13.28 -15.14 3.41
N PHE A 22 12.47 -14.18 2.96
CA PHE A 22 11.46 -13.50 3.77
C PHE A 22 10.55 -14.50 4.51
N ARG A 23 10.00 -15.49 3.81
CA ARG A 23 9.09 -16.50 4.40
C ARG A 23 9.76 -17.42 5.42
N HIS A 24 11.07 -17.64 5.31
CA HIS A 24 11.81 -18.52 6.22
C HIS A 24 12.48 -17.76 7.37
N THR A 25 12.43 -16.43 7.36
CA THR A 25 13.00 -15.59 8.41
C THR A 25 12.29 -15.88 9.74
N GLN A 26 13.09 -16.03 10.80
CA GLN A 26 12.63 -16.34 12.15
C GLN A 26 12.74 -15.09 13.05
N PRO A 27 11.91 -14.98 14.11
CA PRO A 27 10.88 -15.93 14.55
C PRO A 27 9.55 -15.82 13.78
N TYR A 28 9.45 -14.84 12.89
CA TYR A 28 8.33 -14.63 11.98
C TYR A 28 8.86 -13.96 10.70
N PRO A 29 8.14 -14.06 9.57
CA PRO A 29 8.55 -13.39 8.34
C PRO A 29 8.69 -11.89 8.53
N TRP A 30 9.90 -11.35 8.32
CA TRP A 30 10.18 -9.92 8.33
C TRP A 30 11.31 -9.60 7.36
N ILE A 31 11.29 -8.40 6.80
CA ILE A 31 12.36 -7.89 5.94
C ILE A 31 12.46 -6.37 6.12
N ARG A 32 13.67 -5.84 6.12
CA ARG A 32 13.88 -4.38 6.09
C ARG A 32 13.63 -3.87 4.68
N ILE A 33 12.76 -2.88 4.56
CA ILE A 33 12.48 -2.22 3.29
C ILE A 33 13.06 -0.80 3.36
N SER A 34 13.89 -0.44 2.39
CA SER A 34 14.37 0.93 2.16
C SER A 34 14.00 1.39 0.75
N ASP A 35 13.83 2.70 0.59
CA ASP A 35 13.65 3.34 -0.72
C ASP A 35 12.43 2.81 -1.50
N PHE A 36 11.40 2.37 -0.77
CA PHE A 36 10.20 1.78 -1.36
C PHE A 36 9.42 2.76 -2.23
N LEU A 37 9.49 4.04 -1.91
CA LEU A 37 9.00 5.12 -2.74
C LEU A 37 10.19 5.82 -3.39
N TYR A 38 10.01 6.35 -4.60
CA TYR A 38 11.03 7.22 -5.17
C TYR A 38 11.24 8.46 -4.27
N PRO A 39 12.49 8.89 -3.99
CA PRO A 39 12.76 9.96 -3.03
C PRO A 39 11.98 11.26 -3.31
N GLU A 40 11.94 11.68 -4.57
CA GLU A 40 11.22 12.88 -5.01
C GLU A 40 9.71 12.75 -4.84
N LYS A 41 9.17 11.53 -4.92
CA LYS A 41 7.75 11.25 -4.74
C LYS A 41 7.40 11.21 -3.26
N PHE A 42 8.28 10.68 -2.42
CA PHE A 42 8.15 10.77 -0.96
C PHE A 42 8.11 12.23 -0.49
N ASP A 43 9.06 13.05 -0.96
CA ASP A 43 9.10 14.48 -0.64
C ASP A 43 7.82 15.21 -1.09
N GLN A 44 7.28 14.84 -2.26
CA GLN A 44 6.02 15.39 -2.75
C GLN A 44 4.83 14.98 -1.88
N LEU A 45 4.73 13.70 -1.48
CA LEU A 45 3.67 13.23 -0.57
C LEU A 45 3.70 13.94 0.78
N CYS A 46 4.90 14.22 1.31
CA CYS A 46 5.08 14.99 2.55
C CYS A 46 4.59 16.43 2.41
N LYS A 47 4.88 17.10 1.28
CA LYS A 47 4.39 18.46 0.99
C LYS A 47 2.88 18.50 0.83
N ASP A 48 2.33 17.46 0.21
CA ASP A 48 0.92 17.37 -0.13
C ASP A 48 0.09 16.62 0.93
N LEU A 49 0.59 16.50 2.16
CA LEU A 49 -0.09 15.78 3.23
C LEU A 49 -1.55 16.25 3.36
N PRO A 50 -2.53 15.34 3.45
CA PRO A 50 -3.93 15.74 3.55
C PRO A 50 -4.16 16.60 4.79
N ASP A 51 -5.09 17.55 4.69
CA ASP A 51 -5.44 18.42 5.80
C ASP A 51 -5.86 17.59 7.04
N PRO A 52 -5.28 17.84 8.23
CA PRO A 52 -5.67 17.18 9.49
C PRO A 52 -7.17 17.20 9.79
N VAL A 53 -7.93 18.18 9.27
CA VAL A 53 -9.40 18.24 9.40
C VAL A 53 -10.09 17.04 8.76
N LEU A 54 -9.47 16.39 7.78
CA LEU A 54 -9.98 15.17 7.14
C LEU A 54 -9.82 13.92 8.02
N PHE A 55 -9.04 14.00 9.10
CA PHE A 55 -8.70 12.86 9.93
C PHE A 55 -9.72 12.69 11.07
N GLU A 56 -10.02 11.44 11.36
CA GLU A 56 -10.75 11.09 12.57
C GLU A 56 -9.80 11.16 13.78
N SER A 57 -10.16 11.97 14.78
CA SER A 57 -9.41 12.05 16.03
C SER A 57 -9.71 10.84 16.90
N GLN A 58 -8.69 10.05 17.18
CA GLN A 58 -8.77 8.84 17.97
C GLN A 58 -7.98 9.01 19.27
N MET A 59 -8.63 9.55 20.30
CA MET A 59 -7.99 9.94 21.57
C MET A 59 -8.64 9.25 22.76
N GLY A 60 -7.84 8.85 23.75
CA GLY A 60 -8.34 8.41 25.05
C GLY A 60 -9.12 7.09 25.06
N TYR A 61 -9.01 6.28 23.99
CA TYR A 61 -9.60 4.95 23.96
C TYR A 61 -9.05 4.06 25.07
N LYS A 62 -9.96 3.47 25.85
CA LYS A 62 -9.63 2.41 26.81
C LYS A 62 -9.22 1.16 26.05
N ARG A 63 -8.00 0.68 26.32
CA ARG A 63 -7.47 -0.56 25.77
C ARG A 63 -7.43 -1.63 26.86
N ALA A 64 -7.42 -2.90 26.44
CA ALA A 64 -7.39 -4.02 27.35
C ALA A 64 -6.16 -3.98 28.26
N HIS A 65 -6.28 -4.57 29.45
CA HIS A 65 -5.16 -4.79 30.38
C HIS A 65 -4.37 -3.53 30.80
N GLY A 66 -5.03 -2.36 30.86
CA GLY A 66 -4.40 -1.12 31.35
C GLY A 66 -3.41 -0.48 30.37
N GLN A 67 -3.42 -0.89 29.10
CA GLN A 67 -2.57 -0.29 28.07
C GLN A 67 -2.93 1.18 27.83
N ALA A 68 -1.91 2.01 27.61
CA ALA A 68 -2.07 3.40 27.22
C ALA A 68 -2.79 3.50 25.87
N SER A 69 -3.57 4.57 25.71
CA SER A 69 -4.21 4.85 24.42
C SER A 69 -3.17 5.21 23.36
N HIS A 70 -3.42 4.78 22.12
CA HIS A 70 -2.61 5.21 20.98
C HIS A 70 -3.31 6.41 20.35
N ASP A 71 -3.14 7.56 20.99
CA ASP A 71 -3.68 8.83 20.56
C ASP A 71 -3.15 9.19 19.17
N ARG A 72 -4.06 9.32 18.20
CA ARG A 72 -3.70 9.54 16.79
C ARG A 72 -4.80 10.26 16.00
N LEU A 73 -4.38 10.92 14.93
CA LEU A 73 -5.26 11.29 13.82
C LEU A 73 -5.22 10.15 12.80
N ALA A 74 -6.39 9.60 12.46
CA ALA A 74 -6.51 8.50 11.52
C ALA A 74 -7.29 8.92 10.27
N LEU A 75 -6.64 8.87 9.11
CA LEU A 75 -7.31 9.02 7.82
C LEU A 75 -7.59 7.62 7.25
N GLN A 76 -8.79 7.10 7.46
CA GLN A 76 -9.20 5.86 6.81
C GLN A 76 -9.62 6.16 5.37
N TYR A 77 -8.94 5.55 4.39
CA TYR A 77 -9.31 5.74 3.00
C TYR A 77 -10.75 5.27 2.73
N ARG A 78 -11.52 6.12 2.05
CA ARG A 78 -12.88 5.83 1.57
C ARG A 78 -12.99 6.40 0.15
N PRO A 79 -13.78 5.81 -0.76
CA PRO A 79 -13.93 6.35 -2.12
C PRO A 79 -14.34 7.84 -2.16
N ALA A 80 -15.10 8.31 -1.17
CA ALA A 80 -15.46 9.73 -1.05
C ALA A 80 -14.26 10.68 -0.87
N LEU A 81 -13.13 10.19 -0.33
CA LEU A 81 -11.92 11.00 -0.13
C LEU A 81 -11.19 11.31 -1.44
N GLU A 82 -11.43 10.54 -2.50
CA GLU A 82 -10.73 10.71 -3.78
C GLU A 82 -10.85 12.14 -4.32
N LYS A 83 -12.00 12.80 -4.11
CA LYS A 83 -12.26 14.17 -4.56
C LYS A 83 -11.54 15.25 -3.74
N VAL A 84 -11.13 14.95 -2.51
CA VAL A 84 -10.49 15.91 -1.60
C VAL A 84 -8.99 15.70 -1.45
N LEU A 85 -8.48 14.53 -1.86
CA LEU A 85 -7.05 14.27 -1.88
C LEU A 85 -6.37 15.06 -2.98
N THR A 86 -5.09 15.37 -2.78
CA THR A 86 -4.22 15.90 -3.83
C THR A 86 -3.96 14.82 -4.89
N PRO A 87 -3.57 15.21 -6.13
CA PRO A 87 -3.23 14.22 -7.16
C PRO A 87 -2.16 13.22 -6.71
N SER A 88 -1.09 13.68 -6.06
CA SER A 88 0.01 12.83 -5.56
C SER A 88 -0.47 11.73 -4.61
N TRP A 89 -1.38 12.04 -3.68
CA TRP A 89 -1.96 11.06 -2.78
C TRP A 89 -2.94 10.11 -3.47
N ARG A 90 -3.73 10.59 -4.44
CA ARG A 90 -4.58 9.71 -5.25
C ARG A 90 -3.76 8.70 -6.03
N ASP A 91 -2.73 9.17 -6.74
CA ASP A 91 -1.87 8.33 -7.57
C ASP A 91 -1.20 7.24 -6.71
N PHE A 92 -0.69 7.61 -5.53
CA PHE A 92 -0.13 6.66 -4.58
C PHE A 92 -1.14 5.59 -4.14
N ILE A 93 -2.37 6.00 -3.78
CA ILE A 93 -3.42 5.05 -3.36
C ILE A 93 -3.84 4.14 -4.52
N HIS A 94 -3.92 4.67 -5.74
CA HIS A 94 -4.20 3.88 -6.94
C HIS A 94 -3.12 2.82 -7.17
N GLU A 95 -1.85 3.15 -6.96
CA GLU A 95 -0.75 2.18 -7.03
C GLU A 95 -0.85 1.09 -5.96
N LEU A 96 -1.17 1.45 -4.70
CA LEU A 96 -1.42 0.49 -3.62
C LEU A 96 -2.62 -0.43 -3.92
N HIS A 97 -3.57 0.01 -4.74
CA HIS A 97 -4.71 -0.78 -5.19
C HIS A 97 -4.50 -1.49 -6.53
N SER A 98 -3.35 -1.28 -7.19
CA SER A 98 -3.05 -1.88 -8.48
C SER A 98 -2.85 -3.39 -8.39
N GLU A 99 -3.08 -4.09 -9.49
CA GLU A 99 -2.79 -5.53 -9.57
C GLU A 99 -1.30 -5.83 -9.45
N ALA A 100 -0.42 -4.91 -9.89
CA ALA A 100 1.02 -5.08 -9.73
C ALA A 100 1.44 -5.09 -8.25
N TYR A 101 0.95 -4.15 -7.45
CA TYR A 101 1.22 -4.11 -6.01
C TYR A 101 0.62 -5.30 -5.27
N LYS A 102 -0.63 -5.68 -5.60
CA LYS A 102 -1.26 -6.87 -5.03
C LYS A 102 -0.50 -8.15 -5.38
N ASN A 103 -0.10 -8.31 -6.63
CA ASN A 103 0.62 -9.50 -7.07
C ASN A 103 2.02 -9.59 -6.44
N PHE A 104 2.71 -8.46 -6.27
CA PHE A 104 3.95 -8.40 -5.50
C PHE A 104 3.77 -8.96 -4.08
N TRP A 105 2.75 -8.52 -3.33
CA TRP A 105 2.52 -9.07 -1.99
C TRP A 105 2.08 -10.54 -1.99
N ARG A 106 1.32 -10.96 -3.01
CA ARG A 106 0.98 -12.38 -3.17
C ARG A 106 2.23 -13.23 -3.37
N GLU A 107 3.16 -12.78 -4.21
CA GLU A 107 4.46 -13.42 -4.40
C GLU A 107 5.27 -13.46 -3.09
N MET A 108 5.41 -12.33 -2.40
CA MET A 108 6.10 -12.25 -1.11
C MET A 108 5.54 -13.26 -0.09
N LEU A 109 4.21 -13.40 -0.04
CA LEU A 109 3.51 -14.28 0.89
C LEU A 109 3.40 -15.74 0.40
N GLY A 110 3.91 -16.07 -0.80
CA GLY A 110 3.82 -17.43 -1.37
C GLY A 110 2.41 -17.82 -1.83
N LEU A 111 1.58 -16.83 -2.18
CA LEU A 111 0.22 -17.01 -2.69
C LEU A 111 0.20 -17.01 -4.23
N LEU A 112 -0.75 -17.71 -4.83
CA LEU A 112 -0.91 -17.78 -6.30
C LEU A 112 -1.08 -16.39 -6.92
N ILE A 113 -0.28 -15.99 -7.90
CA ILE A 113 -0.45 -14.70 -8.59
C ILE A 113 -1.80 -14.69 -9.33
N ARG A 114 -2.52 -13.56 -9.28
CA ARG A 114 -3.72 -13.38 -10.11
C ARG A 114 -3.27 -12.89 -11.47
N THR A 115 -3.21 -13.80 -12.45
CA THR A 115 -3.16 -13.42 -13.86
C THR A 115 -4.55 -13.02 -14.30
N LEU A 116 -4.68 -11.84 -14.93
CA LEU A 116 -5.90 -11.47 -15.64
C LEU A 116 -6.15 -12.55 -16.69
N ASN A 117 -7.26 -13.27 -16.57
CA ASN A 117 -7.73 -14.16 -17.62
C ASN A 117 -8.13 -13.28 -18.81
N THR A 118 -7.25 -13.07 -19.77
CA THR A 118 -7.60 -12.46 -21.06
C THR A 118 -8.13 -13.54 -22.00
N ARG A 119 -9.29 -14.10 -21.67
CA ARG A 119 -10.23 -14.83 -22.55
C ARG A 119 -11.60 -14.66 -21.88
N THR A 120 -12.66 -14.17 -22.52
CA THR A 120 -13.09 -14.42 -23.89
C THR A 120 -14.01 -13.30 -24.37
N SER A 121 -14.01 -13.14 -25.69
CA SER A 121 -14.91 -12.37 -26.55
C SER A 121 -16.31 -12.12 -25.98
N PHE A 122 -16.80 -10.90 -26.21
CA PHE A 122 -18.22 -10.69 -26.50
C PHE A 122 -18.65 -11.73 -27.53
N ASP A 123 -19.54 -12.62 -27.12
CA ASP A 123 -20.59 -13.24 -27.92
C ASP A 123 -21.44 -14.06 -26.94
N ILE A 124 -22.69 -13.64 -26.76
CA ILE A 124 -23.92 -14.46 -26.66
C ILE A 124 -25.08 -13.48 -26.40
N ILE A 125 -25.80 -13.24 -27.52
CA ILE A 125 -27.20 -12.83 -27.72
C ILE A 125 -27.66 -11.49 -27.12
#